data_AF-A0A2K3YIT5-F1
#
_entry.id   AF-A0A2K3YIT5-F1
#
_cell.length_a   1.000
_cell.length_b   1.000
_cell.length_c   1.000
_cell.angle_alpha   90.00
_cell.angle_beta   90.00
_cell.angle_gamma   90.00
#
_symmetry.space_group_name_H-M   'P 1'
#
loop_
_entity.id
_entity.type
_entity.pdbx_description
1 polymer ?
#
loop_
_entity_poly.entity_id
_entity_poly.type
_entity_poly.pdbx_seq_one_letter_code
_entity_poly.pdbx_strand_id
1 'polypeptide(L)'
;MDKITFLNELEYQLHKLPQDKIDEVMYTYENHFYEEAKKGYTDKEIVAALDSPKQIAKEKYAKYALKNAETRPNIPHMIRAVLATIGMSIVTFIFILVPLLIVLTIMTAATFISLGMILAPIILFIWNIWAGLQNFSVSNYLFSFAYLGLGTMFLVIIIKLLIGIRHLLIRYMKWNMKFIKKGTM
;
A
#
# COMPACT_ATOMS: atom_id res chain seq x y z
N MET A 1 -18.95 -10.59 56.36
CA MET A 1 -19.33 -11.35 55.15
C MET A 1 -18.73 -12.73 55.29
N ASP A 2 -19.47 -13.78 54.95
CA ASP A 2 -18.93 -15.15 54.90
C ASP A 2 -18.42 -15.48 53.47
N LYS A 3 -17.77 -16.63 53.32
CA LYS A 3 -17.21 -17.07 52.03
C LYS A 3 -18.25 -17.07 50.91
N ILE A 4 -19.42 -17.67 51.16
CA ILE A 4 -20.46 -17.86 50.14
C ILE A 4 -20.97 -16.50 49.66
N THR A 5 -21.23 -15.58 50.60
CA THR A 5 -21.66 -14.23 50.27
C THR A 5 -20.59 -13.51 49.45
N PHE A 6 -19.32 -13.61 49.83
CA PHE A 6 -18.20 -12.98 49.12
C PHE A 6 -18.08 -13.47 47.67
N LEU A 7 -18.10 -14.78 47.49
CA LEU A 7 -17.97 -15.41 46.17
C LEU A 7 -19.15 -15.06 45.25
N ASN A 8 -20.39 -15.10 45.77
CA ASN A 8 -21.58 -14.71 45.00
C ASN A 8 -21.52 -13.24 44.56
N GLU A 9 -21.11 -12.33 45.45
CA GLU A 9 -20.96 -10.93 45.09
C GLU A 9 -19.83 -10.73 44.08
N LEU A 10 -18.71 -11.44 44.22
CA LEU A 10 -17.60 -11.37 43.29
C LEU A 10 -18.00 -11.84 41.88
N GLU A 11 -18.68 -12.99 41.78
CA GLU A 11 -19.20 -13.49 40.51
C GLU A 11 -20.17 -12.51 39.85
N TYR A 12 -21.10 -11.96 40.64
CA TYR A 12 -22.03 -10.92 40.17
C TYR A 12 -21.28 -9.69 39.66
N GLN A 13 -20.25 -9.22 40.38
CA GLN A 13 -19.47 -8.06 39.94
C GLN A 13 -18.59 -8.35 38.72
N LEU A 14 -18.29 -9.62 38.41
CA LEU A 14 -17.45 -10.03 37.28
C LEU A 14 -18.22 -10.26 35.96
N HIS A 15 -19.56 -10.20 35.95
CA HIS A 15 -20.45 -10.52 34.82
C HIS A 15 -20.09 -9.96 33.42
N LYS A 16 -19.33 -8.86 33.33
CA LYS A 16 -18.86 -8.29 32.05
C LYS A 16 -17.61 -8.97 31.46
N LEU A 17 -16.99 -9.92 32.18
CA LEU A 17 -15.90 -10.73 31.64
C LEU A 17 -16.46 -11.94 30.87
N PRO A 18 -15.69 -12.49 29.91
CA PRO A 18 -15.98 -13.81 29.35
C PRO A 18 -16.07 -14.90 30.43
N GLN A 19 -16.95 -15.88 30.23
CA GLN A 19 -17.20 -16.95 31.21
C GLN A 19 -15.91 -17.68 31.63
N ASP A 20 -15.00 -17.97 30.69
CA ASP A 20 -13.72 -18.63 30.98
C ASP A 20 -12.86 -17.85 31.98
N LYS A 21 -12.98 -16.50 31.97
CA LYS A 21 -12.26 -15.62 32.90
C LYS A 21 -12.96 -15.48 34.23
N ILE A 22 -14.28 -15.56 34.25
CA ILE A 22 -15.04 -15.62 35.49
C ILE A 22 -14.66 -16.91 36.22
N ASP A 23 -14.72 -18.06 35.55
CA ASP A 23 -14.39 -19.37 36.12
C ASP A 23 -12.95 -19.42 36.66
N GLU A 24 -11.97 -18.86 35.92
CA GLU A 24 -10.57 -18.75 36.36
C GLU A 24 -10.41 -17.94 37.66
N VAL A 25 -11.11 -16.80 37.75
CA VAL A 25 -11.06 -15.94 38.94
C VAL A 25 -11.76 -16.61 40.12
N MET A 26 -12.93 -17.22 39.90
CA MET A 26 -13.69 -17.92 40.94
C MET A 26 -12.89 -19.08 41.52
N TYR A 27 -12.30 -19.92 40.66
CA TYR A 27 -11.43 -21.03 41.08
C TYR A 27 -10.24 -20.55 41.94
N THR A 28 -9.64 -19.41 41.58
CA THR A 28 -8.52 -18.83 42.33
C THR A 28 -8.92 -18.46 43.75
N TYR A 29 -10.06 -17.76 43.92
CA TYR A 29 -10.51 -17.35 45.25
C TYR A 29 -11.08 -18.52 46.06
N GLU A 30 -11.76 -19.47 45.43
CA GLU A 30 -12.20 -20.70 46.10
C GLU A 30 -11.04 -21.48 46.72
N ASN A 31 -9.96 -21.64 45.95
CA ASN A 31 -8.72 -22.26 46.44
C ASN A 31 -8.07 -21.45 47.56
N HIS A 32 -8.06 -20.12 47.46
CA HIS A 32 -7.51 -19.27 48.52
C HIS A 32 -8.27 -19.46 49.84
N PHE A 33 -9.61 -19.44 49.81
CA PHE A 33 -10.43 -19.73 50.99
C PHE A 33 -10.15 -21.13 51.54
N TYR A 34 -9.97 -22.13 50.68
CA TYR A 34 -9.66 -23.50 51.10
C TYR A 34 -8.30 -23.61 51.81
N GLU A 35 -7.26 -22.98 51.26
CA GLU A 35 -5.91 -23.02 51.82
C GLU A 35 -5.78 -22.20 53.12
N GLU A 36 -6.46 -21.07 53.24
CA GLU A 36 -6.46 -20.29 54.49
C GLU A 36 -7.31 -20.96 55.58
N ALA A 37 -8.43 -21.60 55.22
CA ALA A 37 -9.22 -22.38 56.18
C ALA A 37 -8.42 -23.56 56.77
N LYS A 38 -7.56 -24.21 55.98
CA LYS A 38 -6.64 -25.27 56.49
C LYS A 38 -5.65 -24.75 57.53
N LYS A 39 -5.28 -23.47 57.45
CA LYS A 39 -4.38 -22.82 58.43
C LYS A 39 -5.11 -22.43 59.71
N GLY A 40 -6.42 -22.65 59.78
CA GLY A 40 -7.25 -22.37 60.95
C GLY A 40 -7.90 -20.99 60.95
N TYR A 41 -7.79 -20.22 59.87
CA TYR A 41 -8.48 -18.93 59.76
C TYR A 41 -9.97 -19.11 59.49
N THR A 42 -10.77 -18.25 60.08
CA THR A 42 -12.22 -18.19 59.84
C THR A 42 -12.53 -17.43 58.55
N ASP A 43 -13.66 -17.73 57.90
CA ASP A 43 -14.12 -17.02 56.69
C ASP A 43 -14.12 -15.50 56.86
N LYS A 44 -14.48 -15.01 58.06
CA LYS A 44 -14.53 -13.57 58.35
C LYS A 44 -13.14 -12.93 58.37
N GLU A 45 -12.14 -13.63 58.90
CA GLU A 45 -10.75 -13.16 58.92
C GLU A 45 -10.15 -13.16 57.52
N ILE A 46 -10.45 -14.20 56.73
CA ILE A 46 -10.01 -14.30 55.33
C ILE A 46 -10.61 -13.15 54.51
N VAL A 47 -11.93 -12.90 54.61
CA VAL A 47 -12.55 -11.77 53.90
C VAL A 47 -12.01 -10.42 54.36
N ALA A 48 -11.70 -10.25 55.65
CA ALA A 48 -11.14 -9.01 56.17
C ALA A 48 -9.73 -8.72 55.62
N ALA A 49 -8.99 -9.76 55.20
CA ALA A 49 -7.68 -9.64 54.56
C ALA A 49 -7.76 -9.40 53.04
N LEU A 50 -8.95 -9.54 52.43
CA LEU A 50 -9.17 -9.36 51.00
C LEU A 50 -9.75 -7.98 50.67
N ASP A 51 -9.45 -7.52 49.45
CA ASP A 51 -10.13 -6.36 48.87
C ASP A 51 -11.63 -6.64 48.65
N SER A 52 -12.43 -5.59 48.55
CA SER A 52 -13.86 -5.75 48.27
C SER A 52 -14.10 -6.40 46.89
N PRO A 53 -15.16 -7.21 46.72
CA PRO A 53 -15.49 -7.84 45.43
C PRO A 53 -15.53 -6.85 44.26
N LYS A 54 -16.01 -5.63 44.50
CA LYS A 54 -16.04 -4.54 43.51
C LYS A 54 -14.66 -4.08 43.08
N GLN A 55 -13.71 -3.96 44.01
CA GLN A 55 -12.33 -3.57 43.71
C GLN A 55 -11.63 -4.65 42.89
N ILE A 56 -11.79 -5.91 43.28
CA ILE A 56 -11.24 -7.07 42.56
C ILE A 56 -11.78 -7.10 41.13
N ALA A 57 -13.10 -6.98 40.95
CA ALA A 57 -13.70 -6.96 39.62
C ALA A 57 -13.16 -5.81 38.74
N LYS A 58 -13.03 -4.61 39.31
CA LYS A 58 -12.45 -3.44 38.61
C LYS A 58 -11.01 -3.70 38.15
N GLU A 59 -10.20 -4.33 38.99
CA GLU A 59 -8.82 -4.69 38.65
C GLU A 59 -8.77 -5.72 37.51
N LYS A 60 -9.60 -6.77 37.59
CA LYS A 60 -9.69 -7.80 36.54
C LYS A 60 -10.16 -7.20 35.21
N TYR A 61 -11.11 -6.27 35.23
CA TYR A 61 -11.52 -5.53 34.04
C TYR A 61 -10.39 -4.70 33.43
N ALA A 62 -9.63 -3.97 34.24
CA ALA A 62 -8.51 -3.17 33.76
C ALA A 62 -7.44 -4.06 33.11
N LYS A 63 -7.08 -5.18 33.76
CA LYS A 63 -6.13 -6.17 33.22
C LYS A 63 -6.63 -6.80 31.92
N TYR A 64 -7.91 -7.16 31.85
CA TYR A 64 -8.51 -7.72 30.64
C TYR A 64 -8.52 -6.70 29.49
N ALA A 65 -8.92 -5.46 29.75
CA ALA A 65 -8.97 -4.39 28.75
C ALA A 65 -7.57 -4.08 28.17
N LEU A 66 -6.53 -4.01 29.01
CA LEU A 66 -5.15 -3.83 28.56
C LEU A 66 -4.68 -4.98 27.66
N LYS A 67 -4.87 -6.23 28.10
CA LYS A 67 -4.50 -7.42 27.32
C LYS A 67 -5.26 -7.53 25.99
N ASN A 68 -6.52 -7.10 25.96
CA ASN A 68 -7.34 -7.10 24.75
C ASN A 68 -6.96 -5.96 23.79
N ALA A 69 -6.53 -4.82 24.31
CA ALA A 69 -6.00 -3.71 23.52
C ALA A 69 -4.68 -4.08 22.81
N GLU A 70 -3.83 -4.88 23.45
CA GLU A 70 -2.60 -5.40 22.83
C GLU A 70 -2.86 -6.47 21.76
N THR A 71 -3.98 -7.20 21.84
CA THR A 71 -4.26 -8.36 20.98
C THR A 71 -5.25 -8.09 19.83
N ARG A 72 -5.86 -6.90 19.77
CA ARG A 72 -6.78 -6.51 18.68
C ARG A 72 -6.40 -5.16 18.03
N PRO A 73 -5.51 -5.13 17.03
CA PRO A 73 -5.54 -4.03 16.07
C PRO A 73 -6.88 -4.15 15.33
N ASN A 74 -7.67 -3.08 15.26
CA ASN A 74 -8.96 -3.07 14.57
C ASN A 74 -8.78 -3.48 13.09
N ILE A 75 -8.94 -4.77 12.78
CA ILE A 75 -8.79 -5.37 11.45
C ILE A 75 -9.54 -4.60 10.36
N PRO A 76 -10.78 -4.10 10.56
CA PRO A 76 -11.47 -3.31 9.55
C PRO A 76 -10.76 -1.99 9.22
N HIS A 77 -10.22 -1.30 10.23
CA HIS A 77 -9.46 -0.07 10.04
C HIS A 77 -8.10 -0.33 9.39
N MET A 78 -7.45 -1.44 9.73
CA MET A 78 -6.21 -1.87 9.10
C MET A 78 -6.42 -2.27 7.64
N ILE A 79 -7.48 -3.01 7.31
CA ILE A 79 -7.86 -3.35 5.93
C ILE A 79 -8.16 -2.07 5.14
N ARG A 80 -8.89 -1.10 5.73
CA ARG A 80 -9.18 0.18 5.07
C ARG A 80 -7.90 1.00 4.82
N ALA A 81 -6.96 0.99 5.76
CA ALA A 81 -5.66 1.64 5.62
C ALA A 81 -4.79 0.96 4.54
N VAL A 82 -4.77 -0.38 4.50
CA VAL A 82 -4.07 -1.15 3.47
C VAL A 82 -4.67 -0.91 2.09
N LEU A 83 -6.01 -0.95 1.96
CA LEU A 83 -6.71 -0.65 0.71
C LEU A 83 -6.49 0.80 0.26
N ALA A 84 -6.47 1.76 1.19
CA ALA A 84 -6.16 3.15 0.89
C ALA A 84 -4.70 3.35 0.44
N THR A 85 -3.76 2.60 1.04
CA THR A 85 -2.34 2.63 0.67
C THR A 85 -2.10 2.00 -0.70
N ILE A 86 -2.71 0.86 -0.98
CA ILE A 86 -2.69 0.21 -2.29
C ILE A 86 -3.36 1.09 -3.34
N GLY A 87 -4.52 1.68 -3.00
CA GLY A 87 -5.24 2.61 -3.87
C GLY A 87 -4.41 3.85 -4.22
N MET A 88 -3.76 4.48 -3.24
CA MET A 88 -2.84 5.61 -3.50
C MET A 88 -1.67 5.21 -4.40
N SER A 89 -1.09 4.02 -4.21
CA SER A 89 0.00 3.51 -5.05
C SER A 89 -0.46 3.29 -6.50
N ILE A 90 -1.61 2.64 -6.70
CA ILE A 90 -2.16 2.37 -8.03
C ILE A 90 -2.54 3.67 -8.75
N VAL A 91 -3.19 4.62 -8.07
CA VAL A 91 -3.57 5.92 -8.65
C VAL A 91 -2.31 6.70 -9.06
N THR A 92 -1.30 6.75 -8.20
CA THR A 92 -0.02 7.43 -8.51
C THR A 92 0.68 6.75 -9.69
N PHE A 93 0.67 5.42 -9.74
CA PHE A 93 1.24 4.64 -10.82
C PHE A 93 0.53 4.93 -12.16
N ILE A 94 -0.79 4.89 -12.19
CA ILE A 94 -1.59 5.18 -13.39
C ILE A 94 -1.35 6.62 -13.86
N PHE A 95 -1.33 7.59 -12.93
CA PHE A 95 -1.12 9.00 -13.27
C PHE A 95 0.23 9.27 -13.93
N ILE A 96 1.25 8.46 -13.64
CA ILE A 96 2.58 8.56 -14.28
C ILE A 96 2.64 7.71 -15.55
N LEU A 97 2.06 6.51 -15.52
CA LEU A 97 2.13 5.56 -16.63
C LEU A 97 1.33 6.04 -17.85
N VAL A 98 0.16 6.63 -17.64
CA VAL A 98 -0.72 7.08 -18.73
C VAL A 98 -0.05 8.17 -19.60
N PRO A 99 0.48 9.28 -19.04
CA PRO A 99 1.21 10.26 -19.83
C PRO A 99 2.45 9.68 -20.52
N LEU A 100 3.16 8.76 -19.86
CA LEU A 100 4.32 8.09 -20.46
C LEU A 100 3.94 7.28 -21.69
N LEU A 101 2.85 6.51 -21.62
CA LEU A 101 2.33 5.76 -22.76
C LEU A 101 1.91 6.68 -23.90
N ILE A 102 1.20 7.78 -23.61
CA ILE A 102 0.80 8.76 -24.63
C ILE A 102 2.04 9.31 -25.37
N VAL A 103 3.06 9.73 -24.61
CA VAL A 103 4.31 10.24 -25.19
C VAL A 103 4.99 9.16 -26.04
N LEU A 104 5.06 7.92 -25.56
CA LEU A 104 5.66 6.81 -26.30
C LEU A 104 4.91 6.50 -27.61
N THR A 105 3.58 6.54 -27.59
CA THR A 105 2.76 6.36 -28.80
C THR A 105 3.01 7.47 -29.81
N ILE A 106 3.03 8.74 -29.37
CA ILE A 106 3.34 9.88 -30.24
C ILE A 106 4.74 9.76 -30.83
N MET A 107 5.74 9.38 -30.04
CA MET A 107 7.10 9.19 -30.52
C MET A 107 7.23 8.04 -31.53
N THR A 108 6.52 6.94 -31.29
CA THR A 108 6.46 5.81 -32.22
C THR A 108 5.85 6.25 -33.55
N ALA A 109 4.71 6.96 -33.52
CA ALA A 109 4.08 7.50 -34.72
C ALA A 109 5.00 8.49 -35.47
N ALA A 110 5.64 9.41 -34.75
CA ALA A 110 6.58 10.37 -35.32
C ALA A 110 7.79 9.68 -35.98
N THR A 111 8.23 8.54 -35.44
CA THR A 111 9.30 7.73 -36.03
C THR A 111 8.89 7.13 -37.37
N PHE A 112 7.67 6.59 -37.47
CA PHE A 112 7.15 6.07 -38.74
C PHE A 112 7.01 7.18 -39.80
N ILE A 113 6.54 8.37 -39.41
CA ILE A 113 6.46 9.53 -40.30
C ILE A 113 7.85 9.92 -40.80
N SER A 114 8.82 10.05 -39.89
CA SER A 114 10.21 10.36 -40.22
C SER A 114 10.84 9.32 -41.17
N LEU A 115 10.62 8.03 -40.91
CA LEU A 115 11.06 6.95 -41.79
C LEU A 115 10.42 7.06 -43.19
N GLY A 116 9.12 7.35 -43.27
CA GLY A 116 8.43 7.57 -44.54
C GLY A 116 9.04 8.72 -45.34
N MET A 117 9.38 9.83 -44.66
CA MET A 117 10.04 10.98 -45.30
C MET A 117 11.46 10.64 -45.79
N ILE A 118 12.23 9.85 -45.03
CA ILE A 118 13.57 9.40 -45.42
C ILE A 118 13.50 8.47 -46.64
N LEU A 119 12.47 7.62 -46.72
CA LEU A 119 12.26 6.70 -47.84
C LEU A 119 11.66 7.37 -49.09
N ALA A 120 11.16 8.61 -48.99
CA ALA A 120 10.54 9.35 -50.09
C ALA A 120 11.33 9.32 -51.42
N PRO A 121 12.65 9.61 -51.47
CA PRO A 121 13.41 9.55 -52.73
C PRO A 121 13.51 8.13 -53.30
N ILE A 122 13.60 7.10 -52.45
CA ILE A 122 13.66 5.69 -52.87
C ILE A 122 12.31 5.27 -53.47
N ILE A 123 11.22 5.63 -52.81
CA ILE A 123 9.85 5.34 -53.27
C ILE A 123 9.61 5.98 -54.65
N LEU A 124 10.00 7.25 -54.81
CA LEU A 124 9.88 7.94 -56.09
C LEU A 124 10.74 7.33 -57.19
N PHE A 125 11.94 6.86 -56.86
CA PHE A 125 12.80 6.18 -57.82
C PHE A 125 12.17 4.87 -58.33
N ILE A 126 11.68 4.03 -57.42
CA ILE A 126 10.99 2.78 -57.76
C ILE A 126 9.74 3.04 -58.59
N TRP A 127 8.94 4.04 -58.20
CA TRP A 127 7.73 4.41 -58.92
C TRP A 127 8.01 4.84 -60.38
N ASN A 128 9.07 5.61 -60.60
CA ASN A 128 9.43 6.07 -61.95
C ASN A 128 9.94 4.94 -62.87
N ILE A 129 10.61 3.92 -62.30
CA ILE A 129 11.00 2.71 -63.05
C ILE A 129 9.76 1.94 -63.51
N TRP A 130 8.76 1.80 -62.63
CA TRP A 130 7.58 0.99 -62.91
C TRP A 130 6.57 1.71 -63.82
N ALA A 131 6.34 3.01 -63.60
CA ALA A 131 5.43 3.84 -64.39
C ALA A 131 6.03 4.34 -65.71
N GLY A 132 7.29 4.00 -66.00
CA GLY A 132 7.96 4.27 -67.29
C GLY A 132 8.22 5.75 -67.56
N LEU A 133 9.03 6.43 -66.73
CA LEU A 133 9.60 7.79 -66.91
C LEU A 133 8.65 8.94 -67.37
N GLN A 134 7.36 8.71 -67.59
CA GLN A 134 6.44 9.71 -68.12
C GLN A 134 6.16 10.85 -67.14
N ASN A 135 6.37 10.60 -65.84
CA ASN A 135 6.17 11.55 -64.75
C ASN A 135 7.48 12.15 -64.23
N PHE A 136 8.55 12.12 -65.04
CA PHE A 136 9.85 12.67 -64.65
C PHE A 136 9.77 14.19 -64.50
N SER A 137 9.87 14.66 -63.26
CA SER A 137 9.90 16.08 -62.92
C SER A 137 11.02 16.34 -61.92
N VAL A 138 11.95 17.23 -62.28
CA VAL A 138 13.08 17.64 -61.42
C VAL A 138 12.58 18.19 -60.08
N SER A 139 11.43 18.88 -60.07
CA SER A 139 10.80 19.42 -58.87
C SER A 139 10.47 18.32 -57.85
N ASN A 140 9.92 17.18 -58.29
CA ASN A 140 9.56 16.06 -57.40
C ASN A 140 10.79 15.47 -56.71
N TYR A 141 11.92 15.37 -57.42
CA TYR A 141 13.17 14.90 -56.84
C TYR A 141 13.73 15.90 -55.83
N LEU A 142 13.70 17.21 -56.14
CA LEU A 142 14.12 18.24 -55.18
C LEU A 142 13.31 18.19 -53.87
N PHE A 143 11.98 18.08 -53.97
CA PHE A 143 11.14 17.91 -52.78
C PHE A 143 11.43 16.60 -52.03
N SER A 144 11.70 15.50 -52.74
CA SER A 144 12.05 14.23 -52.10
C SER A 144 13.35 14.29 -51.29
N PHE A 145 14.37 14.99 -51.81
CA PHE A 145 15.61 15.22 -51.09
C PHE A 145 15.42 16.17 -49.91
N ALA A 146 14.53 17.17 -50.04
CA ALA A 146 14.14 18.02 -48.92
C ALA A 146 13.43 17.21 -47.82
N TYR A 147 12.54 16.29 -48.17
CA TYR A 147 11.90 15.37 -47.23
C TYR A 147 12.89 14.42 -46.56
N LEU A 148 13.90 13.93 -47.28
CA LEU A 148 14.99 13.15 -46.68
C LEU A 148 15.73 13.97 -45.62
N GLY A 149 16.10 15.22 -45.93
CA GLY A 149 16.73 16.13 -44.98
C GLY A 149 15.87 16.38 -43.74
N LEU A 150 14.59 16.73 -43.93
CA LEU A 150 13.65 16.94 -42.83
C LEU A 150 13.42 15.67 -42.00
N GLY A 151 13.29 14.52 -42.66
CA GLY A 151 13.10 13.22 -42.02
C GLY A 151 14.26 12.88 -41.10
N THR A 152 15.50 13.08 -41.55
CA THR A 152 16.70 12.85 -40.71
C THR A 152 16.77 13.82 -39.52
N MET A 153 16.42 15.11 -39.70
CA MET A 153 16.35 16.07 -38.60
C MET A 153 15.32 15.65 -37.53
N PHE A 154 14.12 15.26 -37.96
CA PHE A 154 13.11 14.75 -37.04
C PHE A 154 13.58 13.50 -36.29
N LEU A 155 14.26 12.59 -36.97
CA LEU A 155 14.81 11.38 -36.35
C LEU A 155 15.80 11.72 -35.24
N VAL A 156 16.71 12.67 -35.46
CA VAL A 156 17.66 13.13 -34.45
C VAL A 156 16.95 13.78 -33.26
N ILE A 157 15.91 14.57 -33.50
CA ILE A 157 15.10 15.19 -32.44
C ILE A 157 14.40 14.10 -31.60
N ILE A 158 13.81 13.09 -32.24
CA ILE A 158 13.15 11.96 -31.57
C ILE A 158 14.16 11.20 -30.70
N ILE A 159 15.37 10.90 -31.20
CA ILE A 159 16.42 10.22 -30.43
C ILE A 159 16.82 11.07 -29.21
N LYS A 160 17.02 12.38 -29.37
CA LYS A 160 17.36 13.28 -28.25
C LYS A 160 16.25 13.32 -27.20
N LEU A 161 14.99 13.38 -27.62
CA LEU A 161 13.84 13.31 -26.72
C LEU A 161 13.79 11.98 -25.96
N LEU A 162 14.09 10.85 -26.62
CA LEU A 162 14.11 9.53 -25.99
C LEU A 162 15.18 9.44 -24.89
N ILE A 163 16.37 9.99 -25.15
CA ILE A 163 17.45 10.10 -24.16
C ILE A 163 17.04 11.02 -23.00
N GLY A 164 16.33 12.12 -23.28
CA GLY A 164 15.80 13.04 -22.28
C GLY A 164 14.79 12.37 -21.34
N ILE A 165 13.82 11.64 -21.90
CA ILE A 165 12.83 10.87 -21.15
C ILE A 165 13.52 9.82 -20.27
N ARG A 166 14.51 9.09 -20.82
CA ARG A 166 15.30 8.13 -20.03
C ARG A 166 15.98 8.80 -18.83
N HIS A 167 16.59 9.97 -19.02
CA HIS A 167 17.18 10.72 -17.91
C HIS A 167 16.16 11.16 -16.87
N LEU A 168 14.99 11.63 -17.30
CA LEU A 168 13.89 12.00 -16.39
C LEU A 168 13.39 10.79 -15.58
N LEU A 169 13.23 9.63 -16.20
CA LEU A 169 12.85 8.38 -15.53
C LEU A 169 13.86 7.98 -14.46
N ILE A 170 15.15 7.98 -14.79
CA ILE A 170 16.22 7.66 -13.82
C ILE A 170 16.23 8.69 -12.68
N ARG A 171 16.03 9.98 -12.97
CA ARG A 171 15.95 11.04 -11.96
C ARG A 171 14.75 10.84 -11.04
N TYR A 172 13.59 10.49 -11.60
CA TYR A 172 12.39 10.16 -10.84
C TYR A 172 12.60 8.96 -9.92
N MET A 173 13.15 7.86 -10.43
CA MET A 173 13.46 6.68 -9.62
C MET A 173 14.42 7.00 -8.47
N LYS A 174 15.49 7.76 -8.75
CA LYS A 174 16.44 8.21 -7.72
C LYS A 174 15.78 9.10 -6.67
N TRP A 175 14.86 9.97 -7.08
CA TRP A 175 14.11 10.84 -6.16
C TRP A 175 13.16 10.04 -5.26
N ASN A 176 12.43 9.07 -5.83
CA ASN A 176 11.55 8.18 -5.09
C ASN A 176 12.32 7.36 -4.04
N MET A 177 13.45 6.75 -4.41
CA MET A 177 14.31 6.02 -3.47
C MET A 177 14.88 6.90 -2.34
N LYS A 178 15.21 8.17 -2.64
CA LYS A 178 15.68 9.14 -1.62
C LYS A 178 14.59 9.51 -0.62
N PHE A 179 13.34 9.58 -1.06
CA PHE A 179 12.19 9.82 -0.20
C PHE A 179 11.98 8.66 0.79
N ILE A 180 12.06 7.42 0.29
CA ILE A 180 11.91 6.22 1.14
C ILE A 180 13.00 6.15 2.21
N LYS A 181 14.27 6.46 1.88
CA LYS A 181 15.38 6.47 2.85
C LYS A 181 15.27 7.57 3.92
N LYS A 182 14.54 8.66 3.68
CA LYS A 182 14.35 9.75 4.65
C LYS A 182 13.19 9.52 5.61
N GLY A 183 12.25 8.63 5.29
CA GLY A 183 11.13 8.28 6.17
C GLY A 183 11.45 7.21 7.22
N THR A 184 12.64 6.59 7.14
CA THR A 184 13.11 5.53 8.04
C THR A 184 14.20 5.98 9.02
N MET A 185 14.46 7.28 9.15
CA MET A 185 15.32 7.85 10.20
C MET A 185 14.53 8.81 11.09
#